data_AF-A0A1B6CDH2-F1
#
_entry.id   AF-A0A1B6CDH2-F1
#
_cell.length_a   1.000
_cell.length_b   1.000
_cell.length_c   1.000
_cell.angle_alpha   90.00
_cell.angle_beta   90.00
_cell.angle_gamma   90.00
#
_symmetry.space_group_name_H-M   'P 1'
#
loop_
_entity.id
_entity.type
_entity.pdbx_description
1 polymer ?
#
loop_
_entity_poly.entity_id
_entity_poly.type
_entity_poly.pdbx_seq_one_letter_code
_entity_poly.pdbx_strand_id
1 'polypeptide(L)'
;LTRYYELVFQDFGDPRTNDWFLLGSPMPGLTIMVSYLYFVLSWGPKYMAHRKPYNLTNLLIAYNFFQVCLSVWLFWEAMDAAWWNNYSWRCQSVDWSRSP
;
A
#
# COMPACT_ATOMS: atom_id res chain seq x y z
N LEU A 1 0.96 23.85 14.03
CA LEU A 1 0.38 22.71 13.28
C LEU A 1 1.17 22.47 11.99
N THR A 2 1.27 23.47 11.10
CA THR A 2 2.01 23.39 9.82
C THR A 2 3.47 22.97 9.98
N ARG A 3 4.20 23.60 10.90
CA ARG A 3 5.59 23.23 11.24
C ARG A 3 5.77 21.79 11.74
N TYR A 4 4.76 21.21 12.40
CA TYR A 4 4.83 19.81 12.85
C TYR A 4 4.57 18.85 11.68
N TYR A 5 3.65 19.22 10.79
CA TYR A 5 3.39 18.47 9.57
C TYR A 5 4.61 18.43 8.65
N GLU A 6 5.25 19.58 8.42
CA GLU A 6 6.49 19.68 7.64
C GLU A 6 7.61 18.82 8.23
N LEU A 7 7.81 18.87 9.55
CA LEU A 7 8.81 18.05 10.24
C LEU A 7 8.61 16.54 10.00
N VAL A 8 7.38 16.06 10.15
CA VAL A 8 7.10 14.62 10.10
C VAL A 8 7.08 14.09 8.67
N PHE A 9 6.49 14.83 7.72
CA PHE A 9 6.25 14.31 6.37
C PHE A 9 7.25 14.79 5.33
N GLN A 10 7.96 15.88 5.58
CA GLN A 10 8.98 16.40 4.67
C GLN A 10 10.39 16.20 5.24
N ASP A 11 10.65 16.60 6.49
CA ASP A 11 12.01 16.53 7.05
C ASP A 11 12.43 15.11 7.44
N PHE A 12 11.52 14.29 7.96
CA PHE A 12 11.76 12.86 8.26
C PHE A 12 11.43 11.91 7.11
N GLY A 13 10.79 12.40 6.05
CA GLY A 13 10.44 11.59 4.88
C GLY A 13 11.66 11.29 4.01
N ASP A 14 11.66 10.13 3.35
CA ASP A 14 12.67 9.83 2.33
C ASP A 14 12.39 10.69 1.08
N PRO A 15 13.29 11.61 0.69
CA PRO A 15 13.07 12.45 -0.48
C PRO A 15 12.96 11.66 -1.79
N ARG A 16 13.38 10.38 -1.83
CA ARG A 16 13.25 9.51 -3.01
C ARG A 16 11.80 9.09 -3.30
N THR A 17 10.92 9.13 -2.30
CA THR A 17 9.53 8.63 -2.43
C THR A 17 8.49 9.75 -2.48
N ASN A 18 8.91 11.02 -2.34
CA ASN A 18 8.02 12.18 -2.27
C ASN A 18 7.09 12.32 -3.49
N ASP A 19 7.58 11.98 -4.69
CA ASP A 19 6.83 12.10 -5.94
C ASP A 19 6.03 10.84 -6.28
N TRP A 20 6.07 9.82 -5.42
CA TRP A 20 5.34 8.57 -5.67
C TRP A 20 3.83 8.78 -5.52
N PHE A 21 3.09 8.07 -6.36
CA PHE A 21 1.64 8.10 -6.36
C PHE A 21 1.09 7.74 -4.97
N LEU A 22 0.26 8.61 -4.39
CA LEU A 22 -0.34 8.53 -3.04
C LEU A 22 0.60 8.75 -1.84
N LEU A 23 1.90 8.97 -2.03
CA LEU A 23 2.84 9.17 -0.92
C LEU A 23 3.20 10.63 -0.62
N GLY A 24 2.93 11.58 -1.53
CA GLY A 24 3.31 13.00 -1.33
C GLY A 24 2.62 13.69 -0.13
N SER A 25 1.55 13.10 0.41
CA SER A 25 0.96 13.52 1.68
C SER A 25 0.20 12.33 2.32
N PRO A 26 -0.07 12.34 3.63
CA PRO A 26 -0.91 11.31 4.25
C PRO A 26 -2.39 11.42 3.85
N MET A 27 -2.82 12.56 3.29
CA MET A 27 -4.23 12.84 3.03
C MET A 27 -4.88 11.87 2.03
N PRO A 28 -4.29 11.57 0.85
CA PRO A 28 -4.82 10.55 -0.06
C PRO A 28 -5.07 9.19 0.61
N GLY A 29 -4.11 8.69 1.39
CA GLY A 29 -4.24 7.42 2.10
C GLY A 29 -5.36 7.46 3.14
N LEU A 30 -5.42 8.52 3.95
CA LEU A 30 -6.50 8.72 4.93
C LEU A 30 -7.87 8.80 4.27
N THR A 31 -8.00 9.51 3.14
CA THR A 31 -9.25 9.61 2.39
C THR A 31 -9.71 8.25 1.88
N ILE A 32 -8.81 7.45 1.31
CA ILE A 32 -9.13 6.09 0.84
C ILE A 32 -9.58 5.21 2.02
N MET A 33 -8.88 5.24 3.15
CA MET A 33 -9.25 4.43 4.31
C MET A 33 -10.61 4.83 4.89
N VAL A 34 -10.85 6.13 5.11
CA VAL A 34 -12.13 6.63 5.65
C VAL A 34 -13.28 6.32 4.70
N SER A 35 -13.10 6.53 3.39
CA SER A 35 -14.13 6.23 2.40
C SER A 35 -14.41 4.73 2.31
N TYR A 36 -13.38 3.88 2.34
CA TYR A 36 -13.52 2.42 2.40
C TYR A 36 -14.29 1.98 3.64
N LEU A 37 -13.94 2.47 4.83
CA LEU A 37 -14.62 2.13 6.08
C LEU A 37 -16.07 2.60 6.08
N TYR A 38 -16.34 3.81 5.60
CA TYR A 38 -17.70 4.31 5.45
C TYR A 38 -18.53 3.42 4.51
N PHE A 39 -17.93 3.02 3.38
CA PHE A 39 -18.54 2.13 2.41
C PHE A 39 -18.85 0.76 3.00
N VAL A 40 -17.88 0.08 3.63
CA VAL A 40 -18.07 -1.29 4.12
C VAL A 40 -18.91 -1.39 5.39
N LEU A 41 -18.86 -0.38 6.28
CA LEU A 41 -19.54 -0.44 7.58
C LEU A 41 -20.94 0.17 7.56
N SER A 42 -21.19 1.17 6.71
CA SER A 42 -22.46 1.92 6.74
C SER A 42 -23.20 1.84 5.42
N TRP A 43 -22.61 2.36 4.34
CA TRP A 43 -23.33 2.54 3.07
C TRP A 43 -23.65 1.20 2.39
N GLY A 44 -22.65 0.33 2.25
CA GLY A 44 -22.74 -0.97 1.58
C GLY A 44 -23.77 -1.90 2.21
N PRO A 45 -23.73 -2.15 3.53
CA PRO A 45 -24.72 -2.98 4.21
C PRO A 45 -26.15 -2.44 4.08
N LYS A 46 -26.35 -1.12 4.21
CA LYS A 46 -27.67 -0.48 4.02
C LYS A 46 -28.18 -0.64 2.60
N TYR A 47 -27.31 -0.47 1.60
CA TYR A 47 -27.65 -0.65 0.19
C TYR A 47 -28.01 -2.10 -0.15
N MET A 48 -27.32 -3.06 0.49
CA MET A 48 -27.52 -4.50 0.27
C MET A 48 -28.66 -5.10 1.10
N ALA A 49 -29.23 -4.38 2.07
CA ALA A 49 -30.21 -4.90 3.03
C ALA A 49 -31.45 -5.54 2.39
N HIS A 50 -31.86 -5.05 1.21
CA HIS A 50 -33.03 -5.57 0.47
C HIS A 50 -32.64 -6.18 -0.89
N ARG A 51 -31.36 -6.51 -1.09
CA ARG A 51 -30.83 -7.07 -2.34
C ARG A 51 -30.26 -8.46 -2.10
N LYS A 52 -30.39 -9.32 -3.11
CA LYS A 52 -29.72 -10.62 -3.10
C LYS A 52 -28.20 -10.43 -3.23
N PRO A 53 -27.39 -11.30 -2.61
CA PRO A 53 -25.94 -11.24 -2.75
C PRO A 53 -25.54 -11.43 -4.22
N TYR A 54 -24.51 -10.72 -4.66
CA TYR A 54 -23.96 -10.87 -6.00
C TYR A 54 -23.20 -12.19 -6.12
N ASN A 55 -23.38 -12.89 -7.24
CA ASN A 55 -22.53 -14.03 -7.57
C ASN A 55 -21.25 -13.52 -8.26
N LEU A 56 -20.18 -13.44 -7.50
CA LEU A 56 -18.89 -12.91 -7.95
C LEU A 56 -17.81 -14.00 -8.05
N THR A 57 -18.17 -15.28 -8.04
CA THR A 57 -17.22 -16.40 -7.92
C THR A 57 -16.09 -16.35 -8.95
N ASN A 58 -16.41 -16.20 -10.24
CA ASN A 58 -15.40 -16.16 -11.29
C ASN A 58 -14.50 -14.91 -11.19
N LEU A 59 -15.09 -13.77 -10.77
CA LEU A 59 -14.34 -12.54 -10.54
C LEU A 59 -13.35 -12.71 -9.38
N LEU A 60 -13.79 -13.33 -8.27
CA LEU A 60 -12.93 -13.60 -7.11
C LEU A 60 -11.82 -14.60 -7.45
N ILE A 61 -12.09 -15.61 -8.28
CA ILE A 61 -11.06 -16.54 -8.75
C ILE A 61 -9.98 -15.78 -9.52
N ALA A 62 -10.37 -14.95 -10.49
CA ALA A 62 -9.42 -14.14 -11.28
C ALA A 62 -8.64 -13.14 -10.40
N TYR A 63 -9.32 -12.49 -9.46
CA TYR A 63 -8.72 -11.56 -8.51
C TYR A 63 -7.65 -12.25 -7.64
N ASN A 64 -7.98 -13.38 -7.02
CA ASN A 64 -7.04 -14.12 -6.18
C ASN A 64 -5.84 -14.66 -6.98
N PHE A 65 -6.08 -15.12 -8.21
CA PHE A 65 -5.00 -15.54 -9.10
C PHE A 65 -4.01 -14.40 -9.37
N PHE A 66 -4.54 -13.23 -9.76
CA PHE A 66 -3.71 -12.04 -9.97
C PHE A 66 -2.98 -11.60 -8.70
N GLN A 67 -3.64 -11.67 -7.55
CA GLN A 67 -3.03 -11.36 -6.26
C GLN A 67 -1.84 -12.29 -5.95
N VAL A 68 -1.96 -13.59 -6.22
CA VAL A 68 -0.85 -14.54 -6.05
C VAL A 68 0.32 -14.19 -7.00
N CYS A 69 0.04 -13.90 -8.27
CA CYS A 69 1.07 -13.50 -9.23
C CYS A 69 1.81 -12.24 -8.77
N LEU A 70 1.09 -11.21 -8.32
CA LEU A 70 1.69 -9.99 -7.79
C LEU A 70 2.52 -10.24 -6.52
N SER A 71 2.04 -11.07 -5.60
CA SER A 71 2.79 -11.42 -4.39
C SER A 71 4.09 -12.16 -4.72
N VAL A 72 4.07 -13.06 -5.70
CA VAL A 72 5.28 -13.75 -6.16
C VAL A 72 6.27 -12.76 -6.77
N TRP A 73 5.78 -11.83 -7.59
CA TRP A 73 6.63 -10.79 -8.18
C TRP A 73 7.25 -9.86 -7.12
N LEU A 74 6.44 -9.34 -6.18
CA LEU A 74 6.94 -8.52 -5.07
C LEU A 74 7.95 -9.27 -4.19
N PHE A 75 7.73 -10.56 -3.96
CA PHE A 75 8.69 -11.38 -3.23
C PHE A 75 10.01 -11.49 -3.98
N TRP A 76 9.98 -11.71 -5.30
CA TRP A 76 11.19 -11.77 -6.12
C TRP A 76 11.96 -10.44 -6.11
N GLU A 77 11.27 -9.31 -6.31
CA GLU A 77 11.87 -7.96 -6.23
C GLU A 77 12.46 -7.67 -4.85
N ALA A 78 11.76 -8.03 -3.77
CA ALA A 78 12.26 -7.83 -2.41
C ALA A 78 13.50 -8.70 -2.11
N MET A 79 13.52 -9.93 -2.63
CA MET A 79 14.68 -10.81 -2.49
C MET A 79 15.87 -10.28 -3.27
N ASP A 80 15.69 -9.82 -4.51
CA ASP A 80 16.77 -9.24 -5.30
C ASP A 80 17.28 -7.92 -4.69
N ALA A 81 16.39 -6.99 -4.36
CA ALA A 81 16.74 -5.69 -3.79
C ALA A 81 17.44 -5.77 -2.43
N ALA A 82 17.25 -6.86 -1.68
CA ALA A 82 17.88 -7.05 -0.38
C ALA A 82 18.73 -8.32 -0.33
N TRP A 83 18.11 -9.47 -0.07
CA TRP A 83 18.79 -10.66 0.47
C TRP A 83 19.57 -11.52 -0.53
N TRP A 84 19.27 -11.45 -1.83
CA TRP A 84 19.99 -12.23 -2.85
C TRP A 84 21.37 -11.63 -3.15
N ASN A 85 21.54 -10.33 -2.91
CA ASN A 85 22.77 -9.60 -3.16
C ASN A 85 23.61 -9.47 -1.88
N ASN A 86 23.61 -8.28 -1.26
CA ASN A 86 24.56 -7.94 -0.19
C ASN A 86 23.90 -7.70 1.19
N TYR A 87 22.57 -7.85 1.33
CA TYR A 87 21.95 -7.74 2.65
C TYR A 87 22.14 -9.01 3.47
N SER A 88 22.52 -8.83 4.73
CA SER A 88 22.51 -9.92 5.71
C SER A 88 21.10 -10.14 6.28
N TRP A 89 20.84 -11.35 6.78
CA TRP A 89 19.63 -11.68 7.56
C TRP A 89 19.67 -11.12 9.00
N ARG A 90 20.60 -10.20 9.29
CA ARG A 90 20.77 -9.53 10.60
C ARG A 90 20.41 -8.04 10.47
N CYS A 91 20.68 -7.26 11.51
CA CYS A 91 20.47 -5.82 11.47
C CYS A 91 21.28 -5.20 10.32
N GLN A 92 20.58 -4.65 9.34
CA GLN A 92 21.13 -3.91 8.22
C GLN A 92 20.42 -2.55 8.17
N SER A 93 21.19 -1.47 8.04
CA SER A 93 20.62 -0.13 7.89
C SER A 93 19.95 0.02 6.52
N VAL A 94 19.02 0.97 6.43
CA VAL A 94 18.48 1.41 5.14
C VAL A 94 19.58 2.12 4.36
N ASP A 95 19.76 1.75 3.10
CA ASP A 95 20.59 2.54 2.18
C ASP A 95 19.79 3.70 1.59
N TRP A 96 20.29 4.92 1.83
CA TRP A 96 19.70 6.18 1.37
C TRP A 96 20.32 6.66 0.04
N SER A 97 21.25 5.92 -0.53
CA SER A 97 21.86 6.23 -1.82
C SER A 97 20.82 6.19 -2.95
N ARG A 98 21.13 6.85 -4.08
CA ARG A 98 20.32 6.82 -5.31
C ARG A 98 20.98 5.96 -6.39
N SER A 99 21.82 5.00 -5.99
CA SER A 99 22.39 4.06 -6.95
C SER A 99 21.26 3.21 -7.55
N PRO A 100 21.25 3.04 -8.89
CA PRO A 100 20.33 2.11 -9.54
C PRO A 100 20.63 0.66 -9.12
#